data_AF-A0A084SQX8-F1
#
_entry.id   AF-A0A084SQX8-F1
#
_cell.length_a   1.000
_cell.length_b   1.000
_cell.length_c   1.000
_cell.angle_alpha   90.00
_cell.angle_beta   90.00
_cell.angle_gamma   90.00
#
_symmetry.space_group_name_H-M   'P 1'
#
loop_
_entity.id
_entity.type
_entity.pdbx_description
1 polymer ?
#
loop_
_entity_poly.entity_id
_entity_poly.type
_entity_poly.pdbx_seq_one_letter_code
_entity_poly.pdbx_strand_id
1 'polypeptide(L)'
;MEQSSVRELQPIIDAVRLACELCRRVQAAKAGVSRKSDASPVTIADYGAQALVCRALAHSFPEEGVIAEEGAEAFLTVPPGEREQAVRLVGKLLGERVTEETFLRWLNHGRGVRSDRVWVIDPVDGTEGFIHGRGYAVCVGTLVEGQPVDGIIGVPVSPLDAGGTLFFTDAGRAWAETLEGDEPRALHVSDRVDPPSIRVVESYVMGRRSREMADRVYAAADFDARRAKRYDGMVKYALVAAGAADLFIRGPRDIRKNPHKTWDHVAGTALVLAAGGQVTGLDGRGVDFSQGAELRGTLGLIASNGRIHPRVVEAMARAAGEEWGFLPQPE
;
A
#
# COMPACT_ATOMS: atom_id res chain seq x y z
N MET A 1 -26.38 3.91 26.81
CA MET A 1 -25.30 2.91 26.94
C MET A 1 -25.22 2.20 25.61
N GLU A 2 -24.54 2.83 24.65
CA GLU A 2 -24.29 2.24 23.34
C GLU A 2 -23.18 1.22 23.55
N GLN A 3 -23.47 -0.06 23.35
CA GLN A 3 -22.42 -1.06 23.25
C GLN A 3 -21.60 -0.67 22.03
N SER A 4 -20.39 -0.16 22.25
CA SER A 4 -19.40 0.07 21.19
C SER A 4 -19.20 -1.28 20.48
N SER A 5 -19.79 -1.45 19.30
CA SER A 5 -19.60 -2.64 18.50
C SER A 5 -18.13 -2.66 18.09
N VAL A 6 -17.37 -3.62 18.58
CA VAL A 6 -15.98 -3.81 18.18
C VAL A 6 -15.96 -4.03 16.66
N ARG A 7 -15.17 -3.23 15.94
CA ARG A 7 -15.00 -3.36 14.49
C ARG A 7 -14.46 -4.75 14.16
N GLU A 8 -14.98 -5.39 13.11
CA GLU A 8 -14.47 -6.69 12.63
C GLU A 8 -12.95 -6.63 12.38
N LEU A 9 -12.47 -5.53 11.82
CA LEU A 9 -11.06 -5.32 11.47
C LEU A 9 -10.18 -4.88 12.65
N GLN A 10 -10.74 -4.64 13.84
CA GLN A 10 -9.98 -4.11 14.98
C GLN A 10 -8.70 -4.91 15.32
N PRO A 11 -8.73 -6.26 15.34
CA PRO A 11 -7.51 -7.04 15.61
C PRO A 11 -6.39 -6.79 14.60
N ILE A 12 -6.74 -6.49 13.35
CA ILE A 12 -5.76 -6.24 12.27
C ILE A 12 -5.27 -4.79 12.31
N ILE A 13 -6.16 -3.85 12.63
CA ILE A 13 -5.81 -2.45 12.92
C ILE A 13 -4.76 -2.39 14.04
N ASP A 14 -4.98 -3.12 15.14
CA ASP A 14 -4.05 -3.19 16.26
C ASP A 14 -2.71 -3.85 15.88
N ALA A 15 -2.75 -4.88 15.04
CA ALA A 15 -1.55 -5.51 14.50
C ALA A 15 -0.74 -4.57 13.60
N VAL A 16 -1.39 -3.77 12.77
CA VAL A 16 -0.73 -2.75 11.92
C VAL A 16 -0.12 -1.64 12.78
N ARG A 17 -0.78 -1.21 13.86
CA ARG A 17 -0.17 -0.29 14.84
C ARG A 17 1.10 -0.87 15.45
N LEU A 18 1.05 -2.12 15.88
CA LEU A 18 2.20 -2.79 16.49
C LEU A 18 3.34 -2.99 15.48
N ALA A 19 3.01 -3.29 14.23
CA ALA A 19 3.97 -3.36 13.12
C ALA A 19 4.61 -1.99 12.85
N CYS A 20 3.83 -0.90 12.86
CA CYS A 20 4.35 0.47 12.74
C CYS A 20 5.35 0.80 13.86
N GLU A 21 5.04 0.42 15.10
CA GLU A 21 5.97 0.57 16.25
C GLU A 21 7.24 -0.28 16.08
N LEU A 22 7.10 -1.52 15.59
CA LEU A 22 8.26 -2.37 15.25
C LEU A 22 9.17 -1.68 14.23
N CYS A 23 8.60 -1.19 13.12
CA CYS A 23 9.36 -0.51 12.08
C CYS A 23 10.06 0.75 12.60
N ARG A 24 9.40 1.57 13.44
CA ARG A 24 10.03 2.72 14.11
C ARG A 24 11.25 2.32 14.94
N ARG A 25 11.15 1.24 15.73
CA ARG A 25 12.27 0.74 16.55
C ARG A 25 13.43 0.24 15.68
N VAL A 26 13.14 -0.48 14.61
CA VAL A 26 14.18 -0.97 13.68
C VAL A 26 14.90 0.20 13.00
N GLN A 27 14.14 1.18 12.50
CA GLN A 27 14.70 2.37 11.85
C GLN A 27 15.57 3.19 12.82
N ALA A 28 15.09 3.42 14.06
CA ALA A 28 15.85 4.14 15.08
C ALA A 28 17.15 3.42 15.48
N ALA A 29 17.14 2.09 15.50
CA ALA A 29 18.32 1.26 15.77
C ALA A 29 19.27 1.13 14.56
N LYS A 30 18.87 1.58 13.36
CA LYS A 30 19.60 1.39 12.08
C LYS A 30 20.00 -0.09 11.84
N ALA A 31 19.11 -1.01 12.18
CA ALA A 31 19.44 -2.43 12.22
C ALA A 31 19.01 -3.19 10.95
N GLY A 32 19.86 -4.13 10.50
CA GLY A 32 19.52 -5.27 9.65
C GLY A 32 18.96 -4.91 8.26
N VAL A 33 19.83 -4.43 7.36
CA VAL A 33 19.50 -4.24 5.94
C VAL A 33 20.08 -5.39 5.12
N SER A 34 19.20 -6.17 4.51
CA SER A 34 19.52 -7.24 3.58
C SER A 34 19.00 -6.89 2.17
N ARG A 35 19.34 -7.70 1.16
CA ARG A 35 18.81 -7.57 -0.21
C ARG A 35 18.17 -8.87 -0.66
N LYS A 36 17.06 -8.79 -1.38
CA LYS A 36 16.41 -9.91 -2.06
C LYS A 36 17.21 -10.33 -3.30
N SER A 37 16.84 -11.47 -3.90
CA SER A 37 17.49 -12.01 -5.10
C SER A 37 17.39 -11.09 -6.33
N ASP A 38 16.39 -10.22 -6.38
CA ASP A 38 16.20 -9.19 -7.41
C ASP A 38 16.88 -7.84 -7.05
N ALA A 39 17.75 -7.85 -6.03
CA ALA A 39 18.49 -6.72 -5.48
C ALA A 39 17.65 -5.63 -4.81
N SER A 40 16.33 -5.81 -4.66
CA SER A 40 15.51 -4.92 -3.85
C SER A 40 15.93 -5.01 -2.37
N PRO A 41 15.88 -3.91 -1.61
CA PRO A 41 16.15 -3.97 -0.17
C PRO A 41 15.04 -4.73 0.56
N VAL A 42 15.43 -5.40 1.65
CA VAL A 42 14.51 -5.94 2.66
C VAL A 42 15.18 -5.79 4.03
N THR A 43 14.41 -5.50 5.06
CA THR A 43 14.94 -5.34 6.41
C THR A 43 14.31 -6.34 7.38
N ILE A 44 14.88 -6.47 8.57
CA ILE A 44 14.22 -7.21 9.66
C ILE A 44 12.85 -6.63 10.04
N ALA A 45 12.56 -5.37 9.64
CA ALA A 45 11.25 -4.75 9.85
C ALA A 45 10.17 -5.40 9.00
N ASP A 46 10.45 -5.70 7.73
CA ASP A 46 9.52 -6.32 6.77
C ASP A 46 9.02 -7.67 7.32
N TYR A 47 9.94 -8.55 7.72
CA TYR A 47 9.59 -9.83 8.32
C TYR A 47 8.85 -9.70 9.65
N GLY A 48 9.30 -8.79 10.52
CA GLY A 48 8.66 -8.57 11.82
C GLY A 48 7.23 -8.03 11.70
N ALA A 49 7.02 -7.05 10.83
CA ALA A 49 5.72 -6.47 10.54
C ALA A 49 4.76 -7.51 9.94
N GLN A 50 5.21 -8.28 8.95
CA GLN A 50 4.39 -9.34 8.37
C GLN A 50 4.03 -10.41 9.42
N ALA A 51 4.98 -10.83 10.26
CA ALA A 51 4.72 -11.82 11.30
C ALA A 51 3.65 -11.34 12.32
N LEU A 52 3.67 -10.05 12.69
CA LEU A 52 2.66 -9.47 13.58
C LEU A 52 1.26 -9.45 12.94
N VAL A 53 1.15 -9.03 11.68
CA VAL A 53 -0.12 -9.03 10.95
C VAL A 53 -0.64 -10.45 10.75
N CYS A 54 0.20 -11.35 10.24
CA CYS A 54 -0.17 -12.74 10.02
C CYS A 54 -0.52 -13.49 11.31
N ARG A 55 0.09 -13.15 12.45
CA ARG A 55 -0.33 -13.65 13.76
C ARG A 55 -1.77 -13.24 14.07
N ALA A 56 -2.14 -11.98 13.84
CA ALA A 56 -3.50 -11.50 14.11
C ALA A 56 -4.53 -12.14 13.17
N LEU A 57 -4.17 -12.32 11.89
CA LEU A 57 -4.96 -13.07 10.91
C LEU A 57 -5.16 -14.52 11.35
N ALA A 58 -4.10 -15.21 11.79
CA ALA A 58 -4.20 -16.60 12.25
C ALA A 58 -5.14 -16.80 13.43
N HIS A 59 -5.36 -15.77 14.25
CA HIS A 59 -6.30 -15.83 15.37
C HIS A 59 -7.72 -15.43 14.97
N SER A 60 -7.86 -14.42 14.10
CA SER A 60 -9.16 -13.79 13.81
C SER A 60 -9.83 -14.35 12.56
N PHE A 61 -9.04 -14.78 11.59
CA PHE A 61 -9.45 -15.25 10.24
C PHE A 61 -8.64 -16.49 9.81
N PRO A 62 -8.65 -17.59 10.59
CA PRO A 62 -7.72 -18.72 10.42
C PRO A 62 -7.83 -19.49 9.10
N GLU A 63 -8.98 -19.39 8.42
CA GLU A 63 -9.29 -20.14 7.19
C GLU A 63 -9.05 -19.32 5.91
N GLU A 64 -8.59 -18.08 6.03
CA GLU A 64 -8.48 -17.15 4.90
C GLU A 64 -7.09 -17.13 4.26
N GLY A 65 -7.09 -16.98 2.95
CA GLY A 65 -5.89 -16.85 2.14
C GLY A 65 -5.13 -15.55 2.40
N VAL A 66 -3.81 -15.63 2.26
CA VAL A 66 -2.91 -14.49 2.40
C VAL A 66 -1.96 -14.45 1.20
N ILE A 67 -1.92 -13.30 0.54
CA ILE A 67 -0.89 -12.90 -0.41
C ILE A 67 -0.01 -11.88 0.28
N ALA A 68 1.25 -12.21 0.53
CA ALA A 68 2.18 -11.31 1.19
C ALA A 68 3.52 -11.27 0.47
N GLU A 69 4.17 -10.10 0.53
CA GLU A 69 5.45 -9.86 -0.13
C GLU A 69 6.56 -10.78 0.40
N GLU A 70 6.67 -10.95 1.72
CA GLU A 70 7.74 -11.74 2.33
C GLU A 70 7.31 -13.18 2.60
N GLY A 71 8.28 -14.07 2.82
CA GLY A 71 8.02 -15.48 3.11
C GLY A 71 9.10 -16.10 4.00
N ALA A 72 8.75 -17.21 4.64
CA ALA A 72 9.67 -17.91 5.55
C ALA A 72 10.95 -18.40 4.84
N GLU A 73 10.84 -18.85 3.58
CA GLU A 73 12.00 -19.31 2.80
C GLU A 73 13.01 -18.18 2.59
N ALA A 74 12.55 -16.98 2.21
CA ALA A 74 13.41 -15.81 2.09
C ALA A 74 14.01 -15.42 3.44
N PHE A 75 13.20 -15.47 4.52
CA PHE A 75 13.69 -15.18 5.87
C PHE A 75 14.81 -16.13 6.31
N LEU A 76 14.77 -17.42 5.95
CA LEU A 76 15.84 -18.37 6.28
C LEU A 76 17.19 -18.03 5.63
N THR A 77 17.21 -17.20 4.59
CA THR A 77 18.46 -16.72 3.96
C THR A 77 19.09 -15.52 4.67
N VAL A 78 18.35 -14.86 5.57
CA VAL A 78 18.83 -13.72 6.37
C VAL A 78 19.86 -14.21 7.40
N PRO A 79 20.93 -13.43 7.70
CA PRO A 79 21.94 -13.83 8.68
C PRO A 79 21.33 -14.23 10.03
N PRO A 80 21.80 -15.31 10.70
CA PRO A 80 21.20 -15.80 11.94
C PRO A 80 21.02 -14.74 13.03
N GLY A 81 22.01 -13.86 13.23
CA GLY A 81 21.90 -12.78 14.22
C GLY A 81 20.81 -11.75 13.91
N GLU A 82 20.54 -11.47 12.63
CA GLU A 82 19.45 -10.60 12.20
C GLU A 82 18.08 -11.30 12.38
N ARG A 83 18.00 -12.60 12.09
CA ARG A 83 16.80 -13.40 12.33
C ARG A 83 16.43 -13.45 13.82
N GLU A 84 17.41 -13.75 14.68
CA GLU A 84 17.24 -13.73 16.13
C GLU A 84 16.80 -12.35 16.64
N GLN A 85 17.34 -11.28 16.06
CA GLN A 85 16.93 -9.92 16.38
C GLN A 85 15.46 -9.66 16.00
N ALA A 86 15.04 -10.05 14.80
CA ALA A 86 13.64 -9.89 14.36
C ALA A 86 12.67 -10.64 15.29
N VAL A 87 12.96 -11.91 15.57
CA VAL A 87 12.18 -12.77 16.48
C VAL A 87 12.09 -12.16 17.88
N ARG A 88 13.22 -11.71 18.43
CA ARG A 88 13.29 -11.08 19.75
C ARG A 88 12.50 -9.77 19.83
N LEU A 89 12.56 -8.95 18.79
CA LEU A 89 11.82 -7.68 18.74
C LEU A 89 10.31 -7.91 18.71
N VAL A 90 9.84 -8.87 17.91
CA VAL A 90 8.42 -9.27 17.91
C VAL A 90 7.99 -9.80 19.28
N GLY A 91 8.76 -10.71 19.89
CA GLY A 91 8.43 -11.20 21.24
C GLY A 91 8.39 -10.10 22.30
N LYS A 92 9.33 -9.15 22.26
CA LYS A 92 9.34 -7.99 23.17
C LYS A 92 8.09 -7.13 23.01
N LEU A 93 7.61 -6.91 21.78
CA LEU A 93 6.41 -6.12 21.51
C LEU A 93 5.13 -6.84 21.92
N LEU A 94 5.08 -8.16 21.74
CA LEU A 94 3.96 -8.98 22.15
C LEU A 94 3.94 -9.26 23.66
N GLY A 95 5.05 -9.00 24.37
CA GLY A 95 5.20 -9.33 25.79
C GLY A 95 5.30 -10.83 26.06
N GLU A 96 5.66 -11.63 25.06
CA GLU A 96 5.73 -13.09 25.14
C GLU A 96 7.01 -13.65 24.51
N ARG A 97 7.37 -14.89 24.87
CA ARG A 97 8.50 -15.58 24.26
C ARG A 97 8.10 -16.11 22.89
N VAL A 98 8.79 -15.65 21.85
CA VAL A 98 8.62 -16.13 20.47
C VAL A 98 9.82 -16.96 20.05
N THR A 99 9.59 -18.11 19.44
CA THR A 99 10.62 -18.96 18.84
C THR A 99 10.73 -18.69 17.34
N GLU A 100 11.89 -18.98 16.73
CA GLU A 100 12.04 -18.88 15.26
C GLU A 100 11.01 -19.75 14.53
N GLU A 101 10.74 -20.96 15.03
CA GLU A 101 9.69 -21.84 14.50
C GLU A 101 8.30 -21.18 14.50
N THR A 102 7.92 -20.54 15.61
CA THR A 102 6.63 -19.83 15.71
C THR A 102 6.58 -18.65 14.75
N PHE A 103 7.68 -17.91 14.62
CA PHE A 103 7.81 -16.78 13.72
C PHE A 103 7.69 -17.19 12.25
N LEU A 104 8.38 -18.26 11.84
CA LEU A 104 8.30 -18.84 10.49
C LEU A 104 6.86 -19.30 10.16
N ARG A 105 6.17 -19.89 11.13
CA ARG A 105 4.77 -20.28 10.98
C ARG A 105 3.85 -19.08 10.75
N TRP A 106 4.07 -17.97 11.46
CA TRP A 106 3.31 -16.74 11.22
C TRP A 106 3.61 -16.15 9.84
N LEU A 107 4.88 -16.06 9.44
CA LEU A 107 5.26 -15.53 8.12
C LEU A 107 4.57 -16.23 6.95
N ASN A 108 4.31 -17.53 7.06
CA ASN A 108 3.68 -18.34 6.03
C ASN A 108 2.17 -18.57 6.22
N HIS A 109 1.55 -17.98 7.26
CA HIS A 109 0.12 -18.15 7.49
C HIS A 109 -0.71 -17.72 6.27
N GLY A 110 -1.73 -18.49 5.93
CA GLY A 110 -2.65 -18.23 4.80
C GLY A 110 -2.04 -18.37 3.39
N ARG A 111 -0.73 -18.58 3.26
CA ARG A 111 -0.08 -18.70 1.94
C ARG A 111 -0.57 -19.95 1.21
N GLY A 112 -1.10 -19.75 0.00
CA GLY A 112 -1.60 -20.85 -0.84
C GLY A 112 -2.99 -21.39 -0.46
N VAL A 113 -3.62 -20.84 0.57
CA VAL A 113 -5.02 -21.13 0.93
C VAL A 113 -5.95 -20.43 -0.06
N ARG A 114 -7.00 -21.12 -0.50
CA ARG A 114 -8.06 -20.57 -1.34
C ARG A 114 -9.28 -20.26 -0.49
N SER A 115 -9.83 -19.06 -0.63
CA SER A 115 -10.99 -18.57 0.11
C SER A 115 -11.64 -17.43 -0.66
N ASP A 116 -12.90 -17.10 -0.32
CA ASP A 116 -13.65 -16.01 -0.96
C ASP A 116 -13.04 -14.64 -0.65
N ARG A 117 -12.56 -14.48 0.60
CA ARG A 117 -11.78 -13.32 1.06
C ARG A 117 -10.30 -13.69 1.15
N VAL A 118 -9.44 -12.87 0.56
CA VAL A 118 -7.98 -13.02 0.58
C VAL A 118 -7.35 -11.74 1.12
N TRP A 119 -6.50 -11.87 2.13
CA TRP A 119 -5.73 -10.77 2.67
C TRP A 119 -4.49 -10.51 1.83
N VAL A 120 -4.15 -9.24 1.64
CA VAL A 120 -3.01 -8.79 0.86
C VAL A 120 -2.14 -7.89 1.73
N ILE A 121 -0.87 -8.25 1.91
CA ILE A 121 0.03 -7.59 2.85
C ILE A 121 1.28 -7.10 2.13
N ASP A 122 1.57 -5.81 2.30
CA ASP A 122 2.89 -5.22 2.11
C ASP A 122 3.38 -4.74 3.49
N PRO A 123 4.35 -5.45 4.11
CA PRO A 123 4.74 -5.16 5.47
C PRO A 123 5.52 -3.85 5.63
N VAL A 124 6.23 -3.39 4.59
CA VAL A 124 6.94 -2.10 4.56
C VAL A 124 6.94 -1.59 3.11
N ASP A 125 5.84 -0.97 2.71
CA ASP A 125 5.72 -0.37 1.39
C ASP A 125 6.59 0.89 1.32
N GLY A 126 7.53 0.89 0.39
CA GLY A 126 8.55 1.92 0.26
C GLY A 126 9.79 1.64 1.12
N THR A 127 10.29 0.40 1.15
CA THR A 127 11.53 -0.01 1.84
C THR A 127 12.73 0.91 1.55
N GLU A 128 12.87 1.43 0.33
CA GLU A 128 13.87 2.45 0.00
C GLU A 128 13.67 3.75 0.79
N GLY A 129 12.42 4.19 0.96
CA GLY A 129 12.08 5.33 1.82
C GLY A 129 12.28 5.03 3.30
N PHE A 130 12.02 3.79 3.74
CA PHE A 130 12.33 3.31 5.09
C PHE A 130 13.83 3.41 5.40
N ILE A 131 14.69 2.86 4.54
CA ILE A 131 16.15 2.85 4.75
C ILE A 131 16.73 4.27 4.81
N HIS A 132 16.21 5.17 3.98
CA HIS A 132 16.71 6.54 3.88
C HIS A 132 15.97 7.54 4.80
N GLY A 133 15.03 7.07 5.63
CA GLY A 133 14.27 7.95 6.53
C GLY A 133 13.32 8.93 5.84
N ARG A 134 12.90 8.65 4.59
CA ARG A 134 11.97 9.51 3.81
C ARG A 134 10.50 9.21 4.06
N GLY A 135 10.17 8.04 4.60
CA GLY A 135 8.81 7.58 4.84
C GLY A 135 8.53 6.21 4.20
N TYR A 136 7.51 5.54 4.70
CA TYR A 136 7.06 4.21 4.32
C TYR A 136 5.65 3.99 4.88
N ALA A 137 5.01 2.87 4.52
CA ALA A 137 3.74 2.46 5.11
C ALA A 137 3.70 0.96 5.41
N VAL A 138 2.91 0.56 6.40
CA VAL A 138 2.54 -0.85 6.63
C VAL A 138 1.12 -1.03 6.09
N CYS A 139 0.94 -1.92 5.11
CA CYS A 139 -0.29 -1.98 4.33
C CYS A 139 -0.92 -3.36 4.36
N VAL A 140 -2.21 -3.40 4.68
CA VAL A 140 -3.01 -4.61 4.69
C VAL A 140 -4.33 -4.30 3.97
N GLY A 141 -4.70 -5.09 2.98
CA GLY A 141 -6.00 -4.98 2.33
C GLY A 141 -6.67 -6.34 2.16
N THR A 142 -7.91 -6.33 1.72
CA THR A 142 -8.66 -7.55 1.41
C THR A 142 -9.18 -7.52 -0.02
N LEU A 143 -9.16 -8.68 -0.65
CA LEU A 143 -9.85 -8.97 -1.88
C LEU A 143 -11.04 -9.88 -1.57
N VAL A 144 -12.24 -9.53 -2.03
CA VAL A 144 -13.40 -10.43 -2.06
C VAL A 144 -13.78 -10.64 -3.50
N GLU A 145 -13.78 -11.89 -3.98
CA GLU A 145 -13.98 -12.22 -5.40
C GLU A 145 -13.06 -11.42 -6.35
N GLY A 146 -11.83 -11.14 -5.90
CA GLY A 146 -10.85 -10.37 -6.67
C GLY A 146 -11.09 -8.85 -6.69
N GLN A 147 -12.04 -8.33 -5.91
CA GLN A 147 -12.28 -6.88 -5.76
C GLN A 147 -11.70 -6.35 -4.44
N PRO A 148 -10.98 -5.21 -4.43
CA PRO A 148 -10.54 -4.58 -3.19
C PRO A 148 -11.74 -4.11 -2.36
N VAL A 149 -11.87 -4.63 -1.12
CA VAL A 149 -12.99 -4.29 -0.23
C VAL A 149 -12.51 -3.47 0.96
N ASP A 150 -11.51 -3.98 1.69
CA ASP A 150 -10.95 -3.29 2.86
C ASP A 150 -9.49 -2.93 2.69
N GLY A 151 -9.08 -1.86 3.37
CA GLY A 151 -7.71 -1.37 3.37
C GLY A 151 -7.35 -0.73 4.70
N ILE A 152 -6.19 -1.09 5.25
CA ILE A 152 -5.56 -0.55 6.46
C ILE A 152 -4.14 -0.13 6.06
N ILE A 153 -3.80 1.13 6.28
CA ILE A 153 -2.49 1.70 5.97
C ILE A 153 -1.99 2.45 7.20
N GLY A 154 -0.95 1.92 7.84
CA GLY A 154 -0.22 2.62 8.89
C GLY A 154 0.92 3.45 8.29
N VAL A 155 0.96 4.75 8.58
CA VAL A 155 1.97 5.69 8.08
C VAL A 155 2.73 6.31 9.26
N PRO A 156 3.88 5.72 9.66
CA PRO A 156 4.65 6.18 10.83
C PRO A 156 5.19 7.60 10.72
N VAL A 157 5.52 8.06 9.51
CA VAL A 157 5.96 9.43 9.22
C VAL A 157 4.93 10.05 8.27
N SER A 158 3.87 10.62 8.85
CA SER A 158 2.73 11.15 8.09
C SER A 158 2.87 12.65 7.86
N PRO A 159 2.48 13.16 6.67
CA PRO A 159 2.38 14.60 6.44
C PRO A 159 1.08 15.21 7.01
N LEU A 160 0.17 14.38 7.56
CA LEU A 160 -1.09 14.86 8.16
C LEU A 160 -0.97 15.02 9.68
N ASP A 161 -0.32 14.07 10.35
CA ASP A 161 -0.25 14.01 11.82
C ASP A 161 1.19 13.70 12.27
N ALA A 162 1.72 14.50 13.21
CA ALA A 162 3.11 14.38 13.66
C ALA A 162 3.43 13.02 14.33
N GLY A 163 2.43 12.42 15.00
CA GLY A 163 2.52 11.10 15.62
C GLY A 163 2.34 9.93 14.64
N GLY A 164 2.22 10.20 13.34
CA GLY A 164 1.84 9.24 12.32
C GLY A 164 0.33 8.97 12.27
N THR A 165 -0.14 8.50 11.12
CA THR A 165 -1.57 8.32 10.85
C THR A 165 -1.85 6.87 10.47
N LEU A 166 -2.94 6.31 10.97
CA LEU A 166 -3.52 5.05 10.56
C LEU A 166 -4.78 5.34 9.74
N PHE A 167 -4.82 4.83 8.52
CA PHE A 167 -5.98 4.93 7.64
C PHE A 167 -6.62 3.55 7.57
N PHE A 168 -7.95 3.46 7.64
CA PHE A 168 -8.64 2.18 7.54
C PHE A 168 -10.04 2.31 6.92
N THR A 169 -10.54 1.22 6.36
CA THR A 169 -11.95 1.09 5.97
C THR A 169 -12.76 0.48 7.12
N ASP A 170 -14.02 0.89 7.25
CA ASP A 170 -14.98 0.28 8.17
C ASP A 170 -16.39 0.50 7.61
N ALA A 171 -17.16 -0.58 7.48
CA ALA A 171 -18.51 -0.58 6.90
C ALA A 171 -18.62 0.19 5.57
N GLY A 172 -17.66 0.00 4.66
CA GLY A 172 -17.63 0.63 3.34
C GLY A 172 -17.28 2.13 3.32
N ARG A 173 -16.80 2.68 4.44
CA ARG A 173 -16.33 4.07 4.57
C ARG A 173 -14.85 4.10 4.94
N ALA A 174 -14.17 5.18 4.57
CA ALA A 174 -12.77 5.40 4.93
C ALA A 174 -12.65 6.31 6.16
N TRP A 175 -11.67 6.00 7.01
CA TRP A 175 -11.40 6.69 8.27
C TRP A 175 -9.89 6.90 8.46
N ALA A 176 -9.53 7.89 9.28
CA ALA A 176 -8.18 8.04 9.80
C ALA A 176 -8.19 8.28 11.31
N GLU A 177 -7.13 7.85 11.97
CA GLU A 177 -6.80 8.17 13.35
C GLU A 177 -5.27 8.26 13.47
N THR A 178 -4.76 8.82 14.54
CA THR A 178 -3.34 8.76 14.89
C THR A 178 -2.95 7.33 15.23
N LEU A 179 -1.67 7.00 15.05
CA LEU A 179 -1.15 5.69 15.44
C LEU A 179 -1.27 5.42 16.94
N GLU A 180 -1.42 6.46 17.78
CA GLU A 180 -1.66 6.32 19.22
C GLU A 180 -3.13 6.05 19.59
N GLY A 181 -4.07 6.25 18.65
CA GLY A 181 -5.49 5.92 18.83
C GLY A 181 -6.33 7.02 19.47
N ASP A 182 -6.51 8.11 18.72
CA ASP A 182 -7.52 9.14 18.99
C ASP A 182 -8.86 8.85 18.28
N GLU A 183 -9.80 9.79 18.36
CA GLU A 183 -11.12 9.62 17.75
C GLU A 183 -11.03 9.54 16.21
N PRO A 184 -11.54 8.46 15.58
CA PRO A 184 -11.50 8.32 14.13
C PRO A 184 -12.26 9.42 13.39
N ARG A 185 -11.59 10.06 12.43
CA ARG A 185 -12.19 11.03 11.51
C ARG A 185 -12.56 10.39 10.19
N ALA A 186 -13.78 10.63 9.72
CA ALA A 186 -14.21 10.18 8.39
C ALA A 186 -13.38 10.87 7.30
N LEU A 187 -13.07 10.12 6.24
CA LEU A 187 -12.33 10.60 5.09
C LEU A 187 -13.23 10.72 3.87
N HIS A 188 -12.94 11.76 3.08
CA HIS A 188 -13.52 11.96 1.77
C HIS A 188 -12.45 12.52 0.84
N VAL A 189 -12.45 12.06 -0.41
CA VAL A 189 -11.64 12.69 -1.45
C VAL A 189 -12.04 14.16 -1.63
N SER A 190 -11.15 14.97 -2.20
CA SER A 190 -11.44 16.38 -2.44
C SER A 190 -12.52 16.57 -3.51
N ASP A 191 -13.09 17.77 -3.58
CA ASP A 191 -14.00 18.20 -4.64
C ASP A 191 -13.31 19.07 -5.71
N ARG A 192 -11.98 19.23 -5.65
CA ARG A 192 -11.21 20.10 -6.53
C ARG A 192 -11.27 19.63 -7.99
N VAL A 193 -11.57 20.55 -8.89
CA VAL A 193 -11.65 20.31 -10.34
C VAL A 193 -10.85 21.30 -11.18
N ASP A 194 -10.50 22.46 -10.61
CA ASP A 194 -9.78 23.51 -11.31
C ASP A 194 -8.29 23.14 -11.46
N PRO A 195 -7.74 23.01 -12.68
CA PRO A 195 -6.38 22.49 -12.92
C PRO A 195 -5.26 23.18 -12.12
N PRO A 196 -5.22 24.52 -11.98
CA PRO A 196 -4.24 25.21 -11.11
C PRO A 196 -4.34 24.84 -9.63
N SER A 197 -5.47 24.33 -9.16
CA SER A 197 -5.68 23.93 -7.76
C SER A 197 -5.30 22.48 -7.46
N ILE A 198 -5.13 21.65 -8.50
CA ILE A 198 -4.91 20.21 -8.38
C ILE A 198 -3.56 19.91 -7.71
N ARG A 199 -3.62 19.04 -6.71
CA ARG A 199 -2.50 18.57 -5.90
C ARG A 199 -2.11 17.16 -6.33
N VAL A 200 -0.95 17.07 -6.95
CA VAL A 200 -0.39 15.79 -7.42
C VAL A 200 0.57 15.22 -6.37
N VAL A 201 0.51 13.90 -6.18
CA VAL A 201 1.52 13.15 -5.43
C VAL A 201 2.16 12.07 -6.29
N GLU A 202 3.46 11.86 -6.10
CA GLU A 202 4.28 10.99 -6.96
C GLU A 202 5.22 10.09 -6.15
N SER A 203 5.67 8.99 -6.76
CA SER A 203 6.76 8.20 -6.21
C SER A 203 8.07 9.00 -6.16
N TYR A 204 8.81 8.89 -5.05
CA TYR A 204 10.16 9.46 -4.95
C TYR A 204 11.10 8.77 -5.93
N VAL A 205 11.12 7.44 -5.90
CA VAL A 205 11.80 6.62 -6.91
C VAL A 205 10.84 6.37 -8.06
N MET A 206 11.10 7.04 -9.19
CA MET A 206 10.33 6.87 -10.42
C MET A 206 11.27 6.69 -11.62
N GLY A 207 11.02 5.66 -12.43
CA GLY A 207 11.79 5.40 -13.64
C GLY A 207 11.58 6.49 -14.70
N ARG A 208 12.59 6.70 -15.56
CA ARG A 208 12.58 7.73 -16.62
C ARG A 208 11.31 7.72 -17.47
N ARG A 209 10.90 6.53 -17.94
CA ARG A 209 9.68 6.35 -18.74
C ARG A 209 8.41 6.80 -18.02
N SER A 210 8.27 6.45 -16.74
CA SER A 210 7.12 6.87 -15.93
C SER A 210 7.12 8.38 -15.68
N ARG A 211 8.30 8.99 -15.50
CA ARG A 211 8.47 10.45 -15.39
C ARG A 211 8.05 11.17 -16.66
N GLU A 212 8.57 10.76 -17.81
CA GLU A 212 8.24 11.36 -19.11
C GLU A 212 6.75 11.26 -19.42
N MET A 213 6.12 10.11 -19.14
CA MET A 213 4.68 9.95 -19.28
C MET A 213 3.92 10.88 -18.34
N ALA A 214 4.27 10.92 -17.04
CA ALA A 214 3.59 11.79 -16.07
C ALA A 214 3.67 13.26 -16.47
N ASP A 215 4.85 13.75 -16.86
CA ASP A 215 5.06 15.14 -17.28
C ASP A 215 4.21 15.50 -18.51
N ARG A 216 4.10 14.59 -19.50
CA ARG A 216 3.24 14.76 -20.68
C ARG A 216 1.75 14.79 -20.30
N VAL A 217 1.32 13.93 -19.39
CA VAL A 217 -0.07 13.90 -18.91
C VAL A 217 -0.42 15.16 -18.14
N TYR A 218 0.44 15.62 -17.24
CA TYR A 218 0.21 16.85 -16.49
C TYR A 218 0.12 18.06 -17.42
N ALA A 219 1.02 18.16 -18.41
CA ALA A 219 0.94 19.20 -19.43
C ALA A 219 -0.37 19.15 -20.23
N ALA A 220 -0.81 17.96 -20.65
CA ALA A 220 -2.06 17.78 -21.41
C ALA A 220 -3.35 17.94 -20.57
N ALA A 221 -3.23 17.94 -19.24
CA ALA A 221 -4.33 18.15 -18.30
C ALA A 221 -4.33 19.55 -17.67
N ASP A 222 -3.36 20.41 -18.02
CA ASP A 222 -3.11 21.73 -17.43
C ASP A 222 -2.73 21.71 -15.93
N PHE A 223 -2.08 20.64 -15.47
CA PHE A 223 -1.62 20.50 -14.10
C PHE A 223 -0.17 20.99 -13.94
N ASP A 224 0.10 21.75 -12.88
CA ASP A 224 1.45 22.23 -12.59
C ASP A 224 2.31 21.15 -11.92
N ALA A 225 3.05 20.40 -12.74
CA ALA A 225 3.97 19.36 -12.30
C ALA A 225 5.00 19.84 -11.26
N ARG A 226 5.36 21.13 -11.23
CA ARG A 226 6.33 21.69 -10.27
C ARG A 226 5.82 21.70 -8.84
N ARG A 227 4.49 21.58 -8.66
CA ARG A 227 3.84 21.53 -7.34
C ARG A 227 3.62 20.10 -6.84
N ALA A 228 3.99 19.09 -7.63
CA ALA A 228 3.86 17.70 -7.24
C ALA A 228 4.73 17.39 -6.01
N LYS A 229 4.15 16.73 -5.02
CA LYS A 229 4.87 16.26 -3.84
C LYS A 229 5.26 14.80 -3.98
N ARG A 230 6.43 14.41 -3.46
CA ARG A 230 6.95 13.05 -3.62
C ARG A 230 6.90 12.29 -2.31
N TYR A 231 6.43 11.05 -2.38
CA TYR A 231 6.33 10.13 -1.26
C TYR A 231 6.64 8.68 -1.68
N ASP A 232 7.28 7.95 -0.79
CA ASP A 232 7.48 6.49 -0.91
C ASP A 232 6.27 5.74 -0.34
N GLY A 233 5.90 4.60 -0.92
CA GLY A 233 4.79 3.76 -0.49
C GLY A 233 3.34 4.28 -0.69
N MET A 234 2.36 3.54 -0.20
CA MET A 234 0.92 3.73 -0.41
C MET A 234 0.33 4.91 0.37
N VAL A 235 1.16 5.67 1.10
CA VAL A 235 0.79 6.99 1.64
C VAL A 235 0.20 7.88 0.54
N LYS A 236 0.61 7.71 -0.73
CA LYS A 236 0.03 8.43 -1.88
C LYS A 236 -1.46 8.17 -2.05
N TYR A 237 -1.91 6.92 -1.95
CA TYR A 237 -3.32 6.57 -1.97
C TYR A 237 -4.05 7.14 -0.74
N ALA A 238 -3.45 7.00 0.45
CA ALA A 238 -4.02 7.54 1.69
C ALA A 238 -4.23 9.07 1.63
N LEU A 239 -3.30 9.80 1.02
CA LEU A 239 -3.43 11.26 0.83
C LEU A 239 -4.53 11.62 -0.18
N VAL A 240 -4.74 10.81 -1.21
CA VAL A 240 -5.89 10.98 -2.13
C VAL A 240 -7.19 10.72 -1.38
N ALA A 241 -7.29 9.58 -0.65
CA ALA A 241 -8.46 9.22 0.14
C ALA A 241 -8.81 10.29 1.20
N ALA A 242 -7.80 10.92 1.80
CA ALA A 242 -7.99 11.99 2.79
C ALA A 242 -8.27 13.37 2.18
N GLY A 243 -8.36 13.50 0.85
CA GLY A 243 -8.55 14.78 0.16
C GLY A 243 -7.37 15.76 0.28
N ALA A 244 -6.22 15.29 0.79
CA ALA A 244 -4.99 16.06 0.90
C ALA A 244 -4.25 16.18 -0.44
N ALA A 245 -4.40 15.16 -1.29
CA ALA A 245 -4.01 15.12 -2.69
C ALA A 245 -5.23 14.81 -3.57
N ASP A 246 -5.11 15.07 -4.88
CA ASP A 246 -6.20 14.90 -5.84
C ASP A 246 -5.87 13.83 -6.88
N LEU A 247 -4.58 13.56 -7.11
CA LEU A 247 -4.09 12.66 -8.15
C LEU A 247 -2.80 11.96 -7.73
N PHE A 248 -2.79 10.65 -7.93
CA PHE A 248 -1.60 9.80 -7.99
C PHE A 248 -1.61 9.01 -9.30
N ILE A 249 -0.52 9.07 -10.05
CA ILE A 249 -0.31 8.22 -11.24
C ILE A 249 0.90 7.31 -11.01
N ARG A 250 0.70 6.01 -11.18
CA ARG A 250 1.76 5.01 -11.26
C ARG A 250 1.99 4.66 -12.72
N GLY A 251 3.15 5.05 -13.25
CA GLY A 251 3.48 4.84 -14.66
C GLY A 251 3.73 3.39 -15.08
N PRO A 252 3.96 3.18 -16.38
CA PRO A 252 4.00 1.85 -16.99
C PRO A 252 5.19 1.02 -16.50
N ARG A 253 4.97 -0.28 -16.32
CA ARG A 253 6.02 -1.30 -16.20
C ARG A 253 5.99 -2.27 -17.37
N ASP A 254 7.13 -2.89 -17.67
CA ASP A 254 7.17 -4.04 -18.58
C ASP A 254 6.51 -5.24 -17.87
N ILE A 255 5.21 -5.43 -18.13
CA ILE A 255 4.39 -6.48 -17.50
C ILE A 255 4.91 -7.90 -17.72
N ARG A 256 5.76 -8.12 -18.74
CA ARG A 256 6.37 -9.43 -19.00
C ARG A 256 7.61 -9.69 -18.14
N LYS A 257 8.32 -8.63 -17.74
CA LYS A 257 9.58 -8.75 -16.97
C LYS A 257 9.43 -8.38 -15.51
N ASN A 258 8.59 -7.39 -15.20
CA ASN A 258 8.44 -6.83 -13.87
C ASN A 258 7.03 -6.20 -13.72
N PRO A 259 5.96 -7.01 -13.68
CA PRO A 259 4.61 -6.51 -13.46
C PRO A 259 4.48 -5.84 -12.10
N HIS A 260 3.49 -4.94 -11.95
CA HIS A 260 3.16 -4.40 -10.62
C HIS A 260 2.69 -5.53 -9.70
N LYS A 261 2.98 -5.38 -8.41
CA LYS A 261 2.55 -6.33 -7.39
C LYS A 261 1.19 -5.94 -6.85
N THR A 262 0.39 -6.94 -6.52
CA THR A 262 -0.97 -6.75 -5.98
C THR A 262 -0.90 -6.03 -4.62
N TRP A 263 0.08 -6.39 -3.79
CA TRP A 263 0.27 -5.78 -2.48
C TRP A 263 0.63 -4.29 -2.50
N ASP A 264 1.23 -3.76 -3.58
CA ASP A 264 1.51 -2.32 -3.75
C ASP A 264 0.24 -1.45 -3.90
N HIS A 265 -0.95 -2.05 -4.04
CA HIS A 265 -2.13 -1.36 -4.56
C HIS A 265 -3.46 -1.68 -3.88
N VAL A 266 -3.68 -2.90 -3.34
CA VAL A 266 -5.01 -3.30 -2.84
C VAL A 266 -5.51 -2.44 -1.69
N ALA A 267 -4.71 -2.25 -0.63
CA ALA A 267 -5.13 -1.45 0.53
C ALA A 267 -5.43 0.00 0.16
N GLY A 268 -4.56 0.60 -0.68
CA GLY A 268 -4.74 1.96 -1.19
C GLY A 268 -5.97 2.11 -2.09
N THR A 269 -6.26 1.10 -2.91
CA THR A 269 -7.43 1.10 -3.80
C THR A 269 -8.72 1.04 -2.98
N ALA A 270 -8.82 0.11 -2.04
CA ALA A 270 -9.98 -0.01 -1.15
C ALA A 270 -10.26 1.31 -0.41
N LEU A 271 -9.22 1.94 0.15
CA LEU A 271 -9.35 3.23 0.84
C LEU A 271 -9.84 4.36 -0.08
N VAL A 272 -9.29 4.49 -1.29
CA VAL A 272 -9.71 5.55 -2.23
C VAL A 272 -11.16 5.34 -2.66
N LEU A 273 -11.58 4.11 -2.95
CA LEU A 273 -12.97 3.80 -3.30
C LEU A 273 -13.93 4.11 -2.14
N ALA A 274 -13.60 3.67 -0.92
CA ALA A 274 -14.41 3.93 0.28
C ALA A 274 -14.49 5.42 0.67
N ALA A 275 -13.50 6.24 0.25
CA ALA A 275 -13.51 7.69 0.41
C ALA A 275 -14.29 8.43 -0.70
N GLY A 276 -14.84 7.71 -1.69
CA GLY A 276 -15.59 8.27 -2.82
C GLY A 276 -14.73 8.68 -4.03
N GLY A 277 -13.48 8.23 -4.10
CA GLY A 277 -12.59 8.43 -5.24
C GLY A 277 -12.71 7.36 -6.32
N GLN A 278 -11.75 7.36 -7.25
CA GLN A 278 -11.72 6.40 -8.35
C GLN A 278 -10.29 5.89 -8.59
N VAL A 279 -10.17 4.59 -8.87
CA VAL A 279 -8.92 3.92 -9.26
C VAL A 279 -9.13 3.10 -10.54
N THR A 280 -8.27 3.29 -11.52
CA THR A 280 -8.31 2.57 -12.80
C THR A 280 -6.90 2.24 -13.30
N GLY A 281 -6.80 1.45 -14.37
CA GLY A 281 -5.63 1.41 -15.23
C GLY A 281 -5.40 2.75 -15.95
N LEU A 282 -4.25 2.88 -16.61
CA LEU A 282 -3.93 4.08 -17.41
C LEU A 282 -4.90 4.29 -18.60
N ASP A 283 -5.59 3.24 -19.05
CA ASP A 283 -6.62 3.27 -20.09
C ASP A 283 -8.02 3.65 -19.56
N GLY A 284 -8.14 3.95 -18.25
CA GLY A 284 -9.41 4.25 -17.60
C GLY A 284 -10.28 3.03 -17.29
N ARG A 285 -9.83 1.81 -17.58
CA ARG A 285 -10.57 0.58 -17.25
C ARG A 285 -10.32 0.13 -15.81
N GLY A 286 -11.26 -0.64 -15.25
CA GLY A 286 -11.08 -1.26 -13.94
C GLY A 286 -9.84 -2.14 -13.88
N VAL A 287 -9.21 -2.22 -12.71
CA VAL A 287 -8.04 -3.06 -12.46
C VAL A 287 -8.49 -4.44 -12.01
N ASP A 288 -8.00 -5.48 -12.68
CA ASP A 288 -8.24 -6.87 -12.29
C ASP A 288 -7.21 -7.31 -11.23
N PHE A 289 -7.65 -7.41 -9.97
CA PHE A 289 -6.84 -7.90 -8.85
C PHE A 289 -6.98 -9.42 -8.61
N SER A 290 -7.76 -10.14 -9.42
CA SER A 290 -7.98 -11.59 -9.22
C SER A 290 -6.82 -12.47 -9.71
N GLN A 291 -5.74 -11.88 -10.24
CA GLN A 291 -4.62 -12.58 -10.88
C GLN A 291 -3.53 -13.05 -9.90
N GLY A 292 -3.81 -12.99 -8.59
CA GLY A 292 -2.88 -13.40 -7.53
C GLY A 292 -1.91 -12.29 -7.14
N ALA A 293 -0.62 -12.61 -7.03
CA ALA A 293 0.41 -11.70 -6.52
C ALA A 293 0.83 -10.57 -7.48
N GLU A 294 0.48 -10.67 -8.76
CA GLU A 294 0.93 -9.75 -9.82
C GLU A 294 -0.23 -9.25 -10.66
N LEU A 295 -0.19 -7.97 -11.05
CA LEU A 295 -1.17 -7.34 -11.93
C LEU A 295 -0.73 -7.45 -13.39
N ARG A 296 -0.79 -8.66 -13.97
CA ARG A 296 -0.21 -8.95 -15.30
C ARG A 296 -0.93 -8.22 -16.45
N GLY A 297 -2.19 -7.84 -16.27
CA GLY A 297 -2.98 -7.07 -17.24
C GLY A 297 -2.86 -5.54 -17.10
N THR A 298 -2.19 -5.03 -16.07
CA THR A 298 -2.24 -3.60 -15.71
C THR A 298 -0.87 -2.95 -15.94
N LEU A 299 -0.79 -2.07 -16.94
CA LEU A 299 0.47 -1.37 -17.25
C LEU A 299 0.84 -0.37 -16.15
N GLY A 300 -0.15 0.34 -15.61
CA GLY A 300 0.00 1.35 -14.56
C GLY A 300 -1.38 1.72 -14.02
N LEU A 301 -1.42 2.61 -13.03
CA LEU A 301 -2.65 2.95 -12.32
C LEU A 301 -2.84 4.46 -12.18
N ILE A 302 -4.09 4.90 -12.15
CA ILE A 302 -4.53 6.25 -11.80
C ILE A 302 -5.39 6.13 -10.56
N ALA A 303 -5.07 6.87 -9.50
CA ALA A 303 -5.94 7.09 -8.36
C ALA A 303 -6.25 8.58 -8.23
N SER A 304 -7.53 8.95 -8.17
CA SER A 304 -7.93 10.35 -8.09
C SER A 304 -9.17 10.57 -7.24
N ASN A 305 -9.54 11.83 -7.07
CA ASN A 305 -10.80 12.23 -6.43
C ASN A 305 -12.08 11.91 -7.22
N GLY A 306 -11.98 11.14 -8.31
CA GLY A 306 -13.10 10.82 -9.21
C GLY A 306 -13.47 11.96 -10.15
N ARG A 307 -13.61 13.19 -9.63
CA ARG A 307 -14.05 14.35 -10.43
C ARG A 307 -13.10 14.73 -11.55
N ILE A 308 -11.80 14.68 -11.31
CA ILE A 308 -10.79 14.94 -12.36
C ILE A 308 -10.44 13.70 -13.19
N HIS A 309 -10.96 12.52 -12.83
CA HIS A 309 -10.54 11.25 -13.42
C HIS A 309 -10.73 11.21 -14.96
N PRO A 310 -11.87 11.66 -15.53
CA PRO A 310 -12.05 11.71 -16.98
C PRO A 310 -11.01 12.60 -17.67
N ARG A 311 -10.70 13.78 -17.10
CA ARG A 311 -9.67 14.70 -17.63
C ARG A 311 -8.31 14.02 -17.69
N VAL A 312 -7.95 13.25 -16.67
CA VAL A 312 -6.67 12.53 -16.60
C VAL A 312 -6.61 11.40 -17.63
N VAL A 313 -7.66 10.61 -17.76
CA VAL A 313 -7.73 9.52 -18.75
C VAL A 313 -7.68 10.07 -20.18
N GLU A 314 -8.41 11.15 -20.47
CA GLU A 314 -8.32 11.81 -21.77
C GLU A 314 -6.94 12.40 -22.05
N ALA A 315 -6.31 13.01 -21.04
CA ALA A 315 -4.94 13.49 -21.15
C ALA A 315 -3.96 12.34 -21.39
N MET A 316 -4.14 11.19 -20.74
CA MET A 316 -3.36 9.98 -20.98
C MET A 316 -3.52 9.48 -22.42
N ALA A 317 -4.75 9.40 -22.93
CA ALA A 317 -5.02 8.97 -24.30
C ALA A 317 -4.36 9.90 -25.34
N ARG A 318 -4.48 11.23 -25.17
CA ARG A 318 -3.86 12.22 -26.08
C ARG A 318 -2.34 12.24 -25.98
N ALA A 319 -1.82 12.18 -24.76
CA ALA A 319 -0.41 12.43 -24.50
C ALA A 319 0.44 11.16 -24.59
N ALA A 320 -0.13 9.97 -24.44
CA ALA A 320 0.59 8.72 -24.34
C ALA A 320 -0.19 7.50 -24.88
N GLY A 321 -1.34 7.69 -25.56
CA GLY A 321 -2.15 6.56 -26.02
C GLY A 321 -1.46 5.65 -27.04
N GLU A 322 -0.87 6.25 -28.09
CA GLU A 322 -0.27 5.53 -29.23
C GLU A 322 1.02 4.80 -28.87
N GLU A 323 1.91 5.46 -28.12
CA GLU A 323 3.22 4.92 -27.75
C GLU A 323 3.11 3.72 -26.78
N TRP A 324 2.03 3.66 -26.01
CA TRP A 324 1.86 2.71 -24.91
C TRP A 324 0.72 1.70 -25.14
N GLY A 325 0.08 1.73 -26.32
CA GLY A 325 -0.88 0.73 -26.77
C GLY A 325 -2.28 0.85 -26.14
N PHE A 326 -2.70 2.04 -25.72
CA PHE A 326 -3.99 2.29 -25.07
C PHE A 326 -5.13 2.64 -26.03
N LEU A 327 -4.85 2.89 -27.31
CA LEU A 327 -5.89 3.15 -28.30
C LEU A 327 -6.40 1.84 -28.91
N PRO A 328 -7.72 1.69 -29.13
CA PRO A 328 -8.21 0.69 -30.06
C PRO A 328 -7.54 0.97 -31.42
N GLN A 329 -7.01 -0.08 -32.05
CA GLN A 329 -6.61 -0.01 -33.45
C GLN A 329 -7.85 0.45 -34.23
N PRO A 330 -7.74 1.47 -35.11
CA PRO A 330 -8.87 1.84 -35.96
C PRO A 330 -9.31 0.60 -36.77
N GLU A 331 -10.62 0.31 -36.73
CA GLU A 331 -11.25 -0.69 -37.59
C GLU A 331 -11.09 -0.34 -39.08
#